data_AF-A0A0Q7FYH7-F1
#
_entry.id   AF-A0A0Q7FYH7-F1
#
_cell.length_a   1.000
_cell.length_b   1.000
_cell.length_c   1.000
_cell.angle_alpha   90.00
_cell.angle_beta   90.00
_cell.angle_gamma   90.00
#
_symmetry.space_group_name_H-M   'P 1'
#
loop_
_entity.id
_entity.type
_entity.pdbx_description
1 polymer ?
#
loop_
_entity_poly.entity_id
_entity_poly.type
_entity_poly.pdbx_seq_one_letter_code
_entity_poly.pdbx_strand_id
1 'polypeptide(L)'
;MKTKFYILAIITLLCCCQKKDWTDSNENDTGIDSAEMSGINDNLLRKWFSLNRESDSIIRSAQLIINQQREEVESHPQDEREYMNTCIEDAQRELDILKKKVKFTKEFAADIKHYDPSLQPTIDSLEEDYLRGKYKLEDALQQLK
;
A
#
# COMPACT_ATOMS: atom_id res chain seq x y z
N MET A 1 9.55 5.09 -41.84
CA MET A 1 8.46 5.64 -41.00
C MET A 1 8.61 5.01 -39.62
N LYS A 2 9.31 5.66 -38.68
CA LYS A 2 8.80 6.58 -37.63
C LYS A 2 7.66 5.98 -36.79
N THR A 3 8.00 5.40 -35.62
CA THR A 3 7.44 5.69 -34.26
C THR A 3 8.07 4.71 -33.24
N LYS A 4 9.06 5.15 -32.44
CA LYS A 4 8.96 5.63 -31.04
C LYS A 4 8.76 4.52 -29.99
N PHE A 5 9.86 3.92 -29.53
CA PHE A 5 9.94 3.22 -28.24
C PHE A 5 10.15 4.27 -27.13
N TYR A 6 9.10 4.59 -26.36
CA TYR A 6 9.18 5.63 -25.32
C TYR A 6 8.27 5.34 -24.11
N ILE A 7 8.28 4.15 -23.51
CA ILE A 7 7.64 3.96 -22.19
C ILE A 7 8.37 2.88 -21.37
N LEU A 8 9.63 3.12 -21.00
CA LEU A 8 10.33 2.25 -20.04
C LEU A 8 11.16 3.00 -18.98
N ALA A 9 10.96 4.31 -18.83
CA ALA A 9 11.85 5.17 -18.05
C ALA A 9 11.16 6.01 -16.96
N ILE A 10 10.02 5.58 -16.41
CA ILE A 10 9.32 6.36 -15.35
C ILE A 10 9.41 5.71 -13.96
N ILE A 11 9.81 4.44 -13.82
CA ILE A 11 9.74 3.76 -12.51
C ILE A 11 11.04 3.87 -11.69
N THR A 12 12.18 4.24 -12.31
CA THR A 12 13.47 4.31 -11.60
C THR A 12 13.76 5.61 -10.87
N LEU A 13 12.88 6.63 -10.94
CA LEU A 13 13.16 7.95 -10.37
C LEU A 13 12.68 8.16 -8.92
N LEU A 14 12.09 7.15 -8.27
CA LEU A 14 11.58 7.28 -6.89
C LEU A 14 12.48 6.69 -5.79
N CYS A 15 13.62 6.05 -6.12
CA CYS A 15 14.49 5.40 -5.13
C CYS A 15 15.89 5.99 -4.96
N CYS A 16 16.16 7.20 -5.45
CA CYS A 16 17.47 7.84 -5.28
C CYS A 16 17.33 9.26 -4.72
N CYS A 17 17.15 9.38 -3.40
CA CYS A 17 17.58 10.58 -2.67
C CYS A 17 18.69 10.17 -1.70
N GLN A 18 19.83 10.82 -1.89
CA GLN A 18 21.14 10.53 -1.32
C GLN A 18 21.26 10.93 0.15
N LYS A 19 22.00 10.09 0.90
CA LYS A 19 23.04 10.38 1.92
C LYS A 19 23.13 11.80 2.50
N LYS A 20 23.23 11.89 3.83
CA LYS A 20 24.14 12.85 4.49
C LYS A 20 24.76 12.28 5.76
N ASP A 21 26.08 12.23 5.75
CA ASP A 21 27.01 11.86 6.83
C ASP A 21 26.78 12.68 8.11
N TRP A 22 26.97 12.06 9.28
CA TRP A 22 27.52 12.73 10.47
C TRP A 22 28.41 11.75 11.25
N THR A 23 29.72 12.02 11.23
CA THR A 23 30.73 11.42 12.09
C THR A 23 31.08 12.41 13.21
N ASP A 24 31.37 11.87 14.39
CA ASP A 24 32.13 12.38 15.54
C ASP A 24 31.55 13.40 16.56
N SER A 25 31.37 12.85 17.77
CA SER A 25 31.96 13.26 19.07
C SER A 25 31.59 14.60 19.71
N ASN A 26 30.89 14.55 20.86
CA ASN A 26 31.43 15.07 22.14
C ASN A 26 30.55 14.68 23.34
N GLU A 27 31.19 14.30 24.43
CA GLU A 27 30.63 14.03 25.75
C GLU A 27 30.05 15.31 26.38
N ASN A 28 28.82 15.27 26.93
CA ASN A 28 28.56 15.63 28.33
C ASN A 28 27.07 15.53 28.69
N ASP A 29 26.83 14.89 29.84
CA ASP A 29 25.94 15.32 30.91
C ASP A 29 24.64 16.03 30.54
N THR A 30 23.51 15.33 30.67
CA THR A 30 22.50 15.60 31.70
C THR A 30 21.27 14.73 31.41
N GLY A 31 20.72 14.12 32.45
CA GLY A 31 19.62 13.18 32.34
C GLY A 31 18.42 13.73 31.57
N ILE A 32 17.72 12.83 30.89
CA ILE A 32 16.26 12.74 30.72
C ILE A 32 16.04 11.55 29.76
N ASP A 33 15.84 10.36 30.34
CA ASP A 33 15.33 9.16 29.65
C ASP A 33 13.81 9.29 29.36
N SER A 34 13.39 10.46 28.87
CA SER A 34 12.00 10.75 28.48
C SER A 34 11.87 11.17 27.01
N ALA A 35 12.97 11.40 26.30
CA ALA A 35 12.94 11.83 24.90
C ALA A 35 12.83 10.66 23.91
N GLU A 36 13.30 9.46 24.29
CA GLU A 36 13.33 8.30 23.38
C GLU A 36 11.93 7.70 23.12
N MET A 37 11.05 7.72 24.14
CA MET A 37 9.65 7.28 24.02
C MET A 37 8.81 8.15 23.07
N SER A 38 9.12 9.44 22.93
CA SER A 38 8.42 10.35 22.02
C SER A 38 8.76 10.06 20.55
N GLY A 39 9.99 9.62 20.26
CA GLY A 39 10.48 9.38 18.89
C GLY A 39 9.97 8.08 18.28
N ILE A 40 9.86 7.01 19.09
CA ILE A 40 9.34 5.72 18.64
C ILE A 40 7.85 5.85 18.26
N ASN A 41 7.08 6.59 19.05
CA ASN A 41 5.67 6.86 18.81
C ASN A 41 5.43 7.64 17.49
N ASP A 42 6.24 8.68 17.22
CA ASP A 42 6.09 9.48 15.98
C ASP A 42 6.45 8.68 14.72
N ASN A 43 7.49 7.83 14.79
CA ASN A 43 7.88 7.00 13.64
C ASN A 43 6.81 5.95 13.29
N LEU A 44 6.23 5.29 14.29
CA LEU A 44 5.17 4.30 14.06
C LEU A 44 3.89 4.93 13.50
N LEU A 45 3.48 6.08 14.04
CA LEU A 45 2.36 6.84 13.52
C LEU A 45 2.61 7.30 12.08
N ARG A 46 3.82 7.78 11.76
CA ARG A 46 4.19 8.12 10.37
C ARG A 46 4.15 6.91 9.44
N LYS A 47 4.65 5.74 9.88
CA LYS A 47 4.59 4.49 9.11
C LYS A 47 3.12 4.14 8.83
N TRP A 48 2.27 4.27 9.84
CA TRP A 48 0.83 4.02 9.73
C TRP A 48 0.13 4.97 8.75
N PHE A 49 0.34 6.28 8.87
CA PHE A 49 -0.21 7.26 7.93
C PHE A 49 0.26 7.02 6.50
N SER A 50 1.52 6.59 6.33
CA SER A 50 2.09 6.25 5.02
C SER A 50 1.39 5.03 4.42
N LEU A 51 1.24 3.95 5.20
CA LEU A 51 0.52 2.74 4.78
C LEU A 51 -0.95 3.04 4.44
N ASN A 52 -1.58 3.90 5.23
CA ASN A 52 -2.94 4.35 4.99
C ASN A 52 -3.09 5.08 3.65
N ARG A 53 -2.19 6.03 3.37
CA ARG A 53 -2.16 6.76 2.10
C ARG A 53 -1.87 5.84 0.91
N GLU A 54 -0.93 4.90 1.08
CA GLU A 54 -0.62 3.89 0.08
C GLU A 54 -1.85 3.03 -0.22
N SER A 55 -2.56 2.57 0.81
CA SER A 55 -3.74 1.73 0.67
C SER A 55 -4.86 2.41 -0.14
N ASP A 56 -5.10 3.70 0.10
CA ASP A 56 -6.08 4.48 -0.66
C ASP A 56 -5.66 4.65 -2.12
N SER A 57 -4.37 4.84 -2.37
CA SER A 57 -3.83 4.90 -3.73
C SER A 57 -4.02 3.58 -4.46
N ILE A 58 -3.71 2.45 -3.82
CA ILE A 58 -3.86 1.10 -4.39
C ILE A 58 -5.32 0.80 -4.69
N ILE A 59 -6.23 1.05 -3.75
CA ILE A 59 -7.67 0.82 -3.93
C ILE A 59 -8.21 1.62 -5.13
N ARG A 60 -7.83 2.88 -5.26
CA ARG A 60 -8.27 3.72 -6.39
C ARG A 60 -7.72 3.23 -7.72
N SER A 61 -6.42 2.92 -7.78
CA SER A 61 -5.78 2.42 -9.00
C SER A 61 -6.37 1.07 -9.42
N ALA A 62 -6.58 0.15 -8.48
CA ALA A 62 -7.20 -1.15 -8.75
C ALA A 62 -8.62 -1.00 -9.30
N GLN A 63 -9.43 -0.12 -8.68
CA GLN A 63 -10.79 0.14 -9.17
C GLN A 63 -10.79 0.73 -10.58
N LEU A 64 -9.83 1.61 -10.90
CA LEU A 64 -9.68 2.16 -12.24
C LEU A 64 -9.37 1.07 -13.27
N ILE A 65 -8.41 0.18 -12.99
CA ILE A 65 -8.04 -0.93 -13.87
C ILE A 65 -9.24 -1.85 -14.12
N ILE A 66 -9.95 -2.25 -13.06
CA ILE A 66 -11.13 -3.12 -13.17
C ILE A 66 -12.22 -2.46 -14.01
N ASN A 67 -12.46 -1.16 -13.83
CA ASN A 67 -13.47 -0.44 -14.60
C ASN A 67 -13.10 -0.36 -16.09
N GLN A 68 -11.83 -0.07 -16.40
CA GLN A 68 -11.33 -0.06 -17.78
C GLN A 68 -11.53 -1.42 -18.45
N GLN A 69 -11.19 -2.50 -17.76
CA GLN A 69 -11.34 -3.87 -18.28
C GLN A 69 -12.81 -4.26 -18.51
N ARG A 70 -13.72 -3.80 -17.65
CA ARG A 70 -15.17 -3.98 -17.87
C ARG A 70 -15.69 -3.25 -19.11
N GLU A 71 -15.16 -2.06 -19.40
CA GLU A 71 -15.53 -1.31 -20.60
C GLU A 71 -15.00 -1.98 -21.87
N GLU A 72 -13.83 -2.62 -21.80
CA GLU A 72 -13.21 -3.32 -22.92
C GLU A 72 -13.86 -4.70 -23.20
N VAL A 73 -14.36 -5.40 -22.18
CA VAL A 73 -14.84 -6.80 -22.27
C VAL A 73 -15.87 -7.04 -23.37
N GLU A 74 -16.75 -6.07 -23.62
CA GLU A 74 -17.83 -6.19 -24.61
C GLU A 74 -17.32 -6.18 -26.06
N SER A 75 -16.10 -5.70 -26.28
CA SER A 75 -15.47 -5.68 -27.60
C SER A 75 -14.82 -7.01 -28.00
N HIS A 76 -14.72 -7.96 -27.06
CA HIS A 76 -14.06 -9.25 -27.27
C HIS A 76 -15.04 -10.36 -27.75
N PRO A 77 -14.50 -11.38 -28.46
CA PRO A 77 -15.21 -12.63 -28.77
C PRO A 77 -15.78 -13.33 -27.51
N GLN A 78 -16.77 -14.20 -27.71
CA GLN A 78 -17.54 -14.79 -26.61
C GLN A 78 -16.69 -15.63 -25.65
N ASP A 79 -15.75 -16.42 -26.17
CA ASP A 79 -14.83 -17.26 -25.41
C ASP A 79 -13.84 -16.43 -24.58
N GLU A 80 -13.25 -15.39 -25.18
CA GLU A 80 -12.38 -14.45 -24.45
C GLU A 80 -13.15 -13.69 -23.37
N ARG A 81 -14.39 -13.28 -23.66
CA ARG A 81 -15.25 -12.54 -22.73
C ARG A 81 -15.57 -13.33 -21.46
N GLU A 82 -15.86 -14.63 -21.57
CA GLU A 82 -16.15 -15.47 -20.41
C GLU A 82 -14.94 -15.57 -19.47
N TYR A 83 -13.75 -15.76 -20.04
CA TYR A 83 -12.50 -15.75 -19.29
C TYR A 83 -12.24 -14.39 -18.63
N MET A 84 -12.31 -13.30 -19.39
CA MET A 84 -12.08 -11.95 -18.88
C MET A 84 -13.06 -11.57 -17.76
N ASN A 85 -14.34 -11.92 -17.89
CA ASN A 85 -15.33 -11.70 -16.83
C ASN A 85 -14.97 -12.43 -15.54
N THR A 86 -14.50 -13.68 -15.65
CA THR A 86 -14.02 -14.44 -14.48
C THR A 86 -12.85 -13.71 -13.81
N CYS A 87 -11.86 -13.25 -14.59
CA CYS A 87 -10.73 -12.50 -14.04
C CYS A 87 -11.16 -11.16 -13.41
N ILE A 88 -12.12 -10.45 -14.02
CA ILE A 88 -12.67 -9.20 -13.50
C ILE A 88 -13.39 -9.43 -12.16
N GLU A 89 -14.18 -10.51 -12.06
CA GLU A 89 -14.88 -10.88 -10.83
C GLU A 89 -13.91 -11.26 -9.70
N ASP A 90 -12.87 -12.02 -10.02
CA ASP A 90 -11.82 -12.38 -9.08
C ASP A 90 -11.08 -11.12 -8.57
N ALA A 91 -10.66 -10.22 -9.47
CA ALA A 91 -10.01 -8.97 -9.09
C ALA A 91 -10.92 -8.07 -8.25
N GLN A 92 -12.20 -7.98 -8.59
CA GLN A 92 -13.19 -7.22 -7.81
C GLN A 92 -13.37 -7.82 -6.41
N ARG A 93 -13.42 -9.16 -6.29
CA ARG A 93 -13.51 -9.85 -5.00
C ARG A 93 -12.31 -9.52 -4.11
N GLU A 94 -11.09 -9.64 -4.64
CA GLU A 94 -9.89 -9.34 -3.86
C GLU A 94 -9.81 -7.85 -3.48
N LEU A 95 -10.25 -6.94 -4.36
CA LEU A 95 -10.34 -5.51 -4.07
C LEU A 95 -11.31 -5.23 -2.92
N ASP A 96 -12.47 -5.89 -2.90
CA ASP A 96 -13.48 -5.69 -1.86
C ASP A 96 -13.04 -6.28 -0.51
N ILE A 97 -12.28 -7.39 -0.52
CA ILE A 97 -11.63 -7.92 0.68
C ILE A 97 -10.61 -6.90 1.21
N LEU A 98 -9.75 -6.35 0.35
CA LEU A 98 -8.76 -5.35 0.77
C LEU A 98 -9.42 -4.09 1.34
N LYS A 99 -10.47 -3.57 0.68
CA LYS A 99 -11.26 -2.42 1.19
C LYS A 99 -11.81 -2.68 2.59
N LYS A 100 -12.34 -3.88 2.85
CA LYS A 100 -12.85 -4.26 4.18
C LYS A 100 -11.73 -4.26 5.24
N LYS A 101 -10.57 -4.84 4.91
CA LYS A 101 -9.40 -4.84 5.81
C LYS A 101 -8.92 -3.43 6.10
N VAL A 102 -8.71 -2.61 5.07
CA VAL A 102 -8.27 -1.22 5.21
C VAL A 102 -9.27 -0.40 6.03
N LYS A 103 -10.58 -0.60 5.82
CA LYS A 103 -11.62 0.05 6.63
C LYS A 103 -11.49 -0.33 8.11
N PHE A 104 -11.40 -1.62 8.42
CA PHE A 104 -11.21 -2.10 9.79
C PHE A 104 -9.95 -1.49 10.43
N THR A 105 -8.84 -1.51 9.71
CA THR A 105 -7.56 -0.93 10.14
C THR A 105 -7.68 0.58 10.43
N LYS A 106 -8.40 1.33 9.60
CA LYS A 106 -8.68 2.76 9.81
C LYS A 106 -9.55 3.00 11.05
N GLU A 107 -10.59 2.19 11.26
CA GLU A 107 -11.48 2.26 12.43
C GLU A 107 -10.71 1.94 13.71
N PHE A 108 -9.95 0.84 13.72
CA PHE A 108 -9.06 0.48 14.83
C PHE A 108 -8.12 1.62 15.20
N ALA A 109 -7.50 2.28 14.22
CA ALA A 109 -6.59 3.38 14.46
C ALA A 109 -7.28 4.64 14.98
N ALA A 110 -8.53 4.91 14.56
CA ALA A 110 -9.29 6.07 15.02
C ALA A 110 -9.64 5.99 16.52
N ASP A 111 -9.73 4.77 17.07
CA ASP A 111 -10.05 4.54 18.48
C ASP A 111 -8.83 4.69 19.42
N ILE A 112 -7.61 4.73 18.86
CA ILE A 112 -6.37 4.89 19.63
C ILE A 112 -6.13 6.38 19.95
N LYS A 113 -6.43 6.79 21.18
CA LYS A 113 -6.16 8.17 21.67
C LYS A 113 -4.69 8.41 22.01
N HIS A 114 -4.05 7.40 22.60
CA HIS A 114 -2.63 7.38 22.94
C HIS A 114 -2.07 6.02 22.60
N TYR A 115 -0.85 5.98 22.06
CA TYR A 115 -0.20 4.72 21.75
C TYR A 115 0.12 3.94 23.03
N ASP A 116 -0.32 2.68 23.07
CA ASP A 116 0.04 1.70 24.08
C ASP A 116 0.92 0.64 23.41
N PRO A 117 2.17 0.41 23.88
CA PRO A 117 3.05 -0.64 23.35
C PRO A 117 2.42 -2.04 23.33
N SER A 118 1.41 -2.30 24.16
CA SER A 118 0.65 -3.55 24.15
C SER A 118 -0.11 -3.79 22.83
N LEU A 119 -0.36 -2.73 22.05
CA LEU A 119 -1.03 -2.78 20.75
C LEU A 119 -0.09 -3.16 19.61
N GLN A 120 1.23 -3.17 19.84
CA GLN A 120 2.22 -3.45 18.78
C GLN A 120 1.95 -4.78 18.05
N PRO A 121 1.68 -5.92 18.73
CA PRO A 121 1.40 -7.17 18.04
C PRO A 121 0.13 -7.11 17.17
N THR A 122 -0.87 -6.33 17.58
CA THR A 122 -2.08 -6.10 16.79
C THR A 122 -1.77 -5.28 15.54
N ILE A 123 -0.95 -4.24 15.67
CA ILE A 123 -0.53 -3.40 14.55
C ILE A 123 0.28 -4.21 13.54
N ASP A 124 1.23 -5.02 14.01
CA ASP A 124 2.04 -5.89 13.16
C ASP A 124 1.17 -6.91 12.42
N SER A 125 0.19 -7.52 13.11
CA SER A 125 -0.78 -8.43 12.49
C SER A 125 -1.62 -7.74 11.42
N LEU A 126 -2.04 -6.49 11.64
CA LEU A 126 -2.83 -5.72 10.66
C LEU A 126 -1.98 -5.33 9.44
N GLU A 127 -0.71 -5.01 9.65
CA GLU A 127 0.24 -4.76 8.56
C GLU A 127 0.44 -6.01 7.69
N GLU A 128 0.65 -7.18 8.32
CA GLU A 128 0.77 -8.45 7.59
C GLU A 128 -0.51 -8.78 6.81
N ASP A 129 -1.67 -8.59 7.44
CA ASP A 129 -2.97 -8.83 6.82
C ASP A 129 -3.24 -7.95 5.61
N TYR A 130 -2.81 -6.69 5.70
CA TYR A 130 -2.84 -5.72 4.61
C TYR A 130 -1.90 -6.15 3.48
N LEU A 131 -0.63 -6.44 3.76
CA LEU A 131 0.35 -6.84 2.75
C LEU A 131 -0.09 -8.10 2.01
N ARG A 132 -0.61 -9.09 2.73
CA ARG A 132 -1.17 -10.31 2.12
C ARG A 132 -2.35 -10.00 1.20
N GLY A 133 -3.25 -9.10 1.61
CA GLY A 133 -4.37 -8.67 0.79
C GLY A 133 -3.92 -7.90 -0.46
N LYS A 134 -2.91 -7.04 -0.31
CA LYS A 134 -2.29 -6.30 -1.42
C LYS A 134 -1.72 -7.25 -2.47
N TYR A 135 -0.91 -8.23 -2.08
CA TYR A 135 -0.33 -9.18 -3.04
C TYR A 135 -1.38 -10.01 -3.77
N LYS A 136 -2.43 -10.47 -3.09
CA LYS A 136 -3.54 -11.17 -3.74
C LYS A 136 -4.26 -10.31 -4.77
N LEU A 137 -4.50 -9.04 -4.44
CA LEU A 137 -5.07 -8.09 -5.39
C LEU A 137 -4.13 -7.85 -6.58
N GLU A 138 -2.83 -7.68 -6.34
CA GLU A 138 -1.84 -7.52 -7.40
C GLU A 138 -1.81 -8.73 -8.34
N ASP A 139 -1.83 -9.95 -7.80
CA ASP A 139 -1.90 -11.19 -8.59
C ASP A 139 -3.18 -11.26 -9.42
N ALA A 140 -4.33 -10.90 -8.84
CA ALA A 140 -5.60 -10.88 -9.56
C ALA A 140 -5.63 -9.80 -10.67
N LEU A 141 -5.07 -8.62 -10.41
CA LEU A 141 -4.95 -7.55 -11.40
C LEU A 141 -3.96 -7.89 -12.52
N GLN A 142 -2.98 -8.76 -12.29
CA GLN A 142 -2.08 -9.24 -13.35
C GLN A 142 -2.80 -10.13 -14.36
N GLN A 143 -3.84 -10.86 -13.94
CA GLN A 143 -4.66 -11.67 -14.85
C GLN A 143 -5.53 -10.81 -15.79
N LEU A 144 -5.64 -9.51 -15.51
CA LEU A 144 -6.37 -8.53 -16.33
C LEU A 144 -5.52 -7.84 -17.40
N LYS A 145 -4.22 -8.17 -17.50
CA LYS A 145 -3.28 -7.55 -18.44
C LYS A 145 -2.93 -8.50 -19.58
#